data_AF-A0A4W4EL89-F1
#
_entry.id   AF-A0A4W4EL89-F1
#
_cell.length_a   1.000
_cell.length_b   1.000
_cell.length_c   1.000
_cell.angle_alpha   90.00
_cell.angle_beta   90.00
_cell.angle_gamma   90.00
#
_symmetry.space_group_name_H-M   'P 1'
#
loop_
_entity.id
_entity.type
_entity.pdbx_description
1 polymer ?
#
loop_
_entity_poly.entity_id
_entity_poly.type
_entity_poly.pdbx_seq_one_letter_code
_entity_poly.pdbx_strand_id
1 'polypeptide(L)'
;MSCSGGKVLRDNIQGINKAAIRRLARRGGVEPISGLIYEETLGVLEVFLEDVIRDAVTCTEHAKRMIVTDIDVIYALRLQGRTLYGFGV
;
A
#
# COMPACT_ATOMS: atom_id res chain seq x y z
N MET A 1 11.27 -10.61 23.43
CA MET A 1 11.02 -9.66 22.33
C MET A 1 12.15 -8.64 22.32
N SER A 2 13.25 -8.98 21.68
CA SER A 2 14.44 -8.12 21.64
C SER A 2 15.02 -8.27 20.24
N CYS A 3 14.53 -7.45 19.31
CA CYS A 3 15.16 -7.30 18.01
C CYS A 3 16.04 -6.05 18.07
N SER A 4 17.32 -6.27 18.34
CA SER A 4 18.38 -5.28 18.22
C SER A 4 18.60 -4.92 16.75
N GLY A 5 18.44 -3.63 16.43
CA GLY A 5 18.91 -3.05 15.16
C GLY A 5 17.87 -2.88 14.05
N GLY A 6 16.64 -2.48 14.36
CA GLY A 6 15.70 -2.03 13.32
C GLY A 6 16.05 -0.61 12.85
N LYS A 7 16.21 -0.39 11.54
CA LYS A 7 16.19 0.97 10.98
C LYS A 7 14.89 1.63 11.44
N VAL A 8 14.97 2.79 12.07
CA VAL A 8 13.78 3.53 12.47
C VAL A 8 13.05 3.92 11.20
N LEU A 9 11.85 3.37 11.00
CA LEU A 9 10.99 3.70 9.88
C LEU A 9 10.51 5.14 10.10
N ARG A 10 10.91 6.06 9.21
CA ARG A 10 10.45 7.46 9.20
C ARG A 10 10.21 7.89 7.77
N ASP A 11 9.06 8.51 7.51
CA ASP A 11 8.73 9.27 6.31
C ASP A 11 9.05 8.59 4.96
N ASN A 12 8.91 7.26 4.88
CA ASN A 12 9.17 6.49 3.67
C ASN A 12 8.26 6.89 2.49
N ILE A 13 7.13 7.56 2.78
CA ILE A 13 6.20 8.08 1.77
C ILE A 13 6.87 9.09 0.83
N GLN A 14 7.86 9.85 1.32
CA GLN A 14 8.66 10.77 0.51
C GLN A 14 9.60 10.06 -0.48
N GLY A 15 9.80 8.75 -0.31
CA GLY A 15 10.54 7.92 -1.26
C GLY A 15 9.81 7.72 -2.60
N ILE A 16 8.52 8.06 -2.68
CA ILE A 16 7.73 7.98 -3.91
C ILE A 16 7.97 9.24 -4.74
N ASN A 17 8.89 9.12 -5.69
CA ASN A 17 9.30 10.24 -6.53
C ASN A 17 8.16 10.82 -7.38
N LYS A 18 8.19 12.14 -7.62
CA LYS A 18 7.28 12.85 -8.56
C LYS A 18 7.23 12.20 -9.95
N ALA A 19 8.33 11.58 -10.40
CA ALA A 19 8.38 10.82 -11.64
C ALA A 19 7.53 9.53 -11.63
N ALA A 20 7.37 8.85 -10.48
CA ALA A 20 6.45 7.73 -10.33
C ALA A 20 4.99 8.19 -10.42
N ILE A 21 4.64 9.29 -9.74
CA ILE A 21 3.30 9.89 -9.80
C ILE A 21 2.96 10.32 -11.23
N ARG A 22 3.89 10.96 -11.95
CA ARG A 22 3.70 11.28 -13.37
C ARG A 22 3.44 10.04 -14.23
N ARG A 23 4.16 8.93 -14.01
CA ARG A 23 3.92 7.67 -14.75
C ARG A 23 2.53 7.09 -14.48
N LEU A 24 2.06 7.15 -13.24
CA LEU A 24 0.70 6.73 -12.87
C LEU A 24 -0.37 7.60 -13.53
N ALA A 25 -0.24 8.93 -13.42
CA ALA A 25 -1.17 9.87 -14.02
C ALA A 25 -1.21 9.75 -15.55
N ARG A 26 -0.06 9.57 -16.20
CA ARG A 26 0.02 9.30 -17.65
C ARG A 26 -0.68 7.99 -18.03
N ARG A 27 -0.53 6.92 -17.24
CA ARG A 27 -1.28 5.67 -17.44
C ARG A 27 -2.80 5.90 -17.31
N GLY A 28 -3.22 6.82 -16.45
CA GLY A 28 -4.60 7.26 -16.32
C GLY A 28 -5.07 8.26 -17.39
N GLY A 29 -4.24 8.59 -18.41
CA GLY A 29 -4.59 9.54 -19.46
C GLY A 29 -4.53 11.02 -19.03
N VAL A 30 -3.96 11.33 -17.87
CA VAL A 30 -3.84 12.69 -17.35
C VAL A 30 -2.57 13.35 -17.88
N GLU A 31 -2.68 14.56 -18.44
CA GLU A 31 -1.59 15.25 -19.13
C GLU A 31 -0.97 16.44 -18.32
N PRO A 32 -1.59 17.60 -18.10
CA PRO A 32 -1.04 18.54 -17.12
C PRO A 32 -1.43 18.12 -15.70
N ILE A 33 -0.44 18.10 -14.79
CA ILE A 33 -0.64 17.79 -13.37
C ILE A 33 -0.16 19.01 -12.57
N SER A 34 -1.03 19.54 -11.70
CA SER A 34 -0.69 20.65 -10.80
C SER A 34 0.31 20.20 -9.73
N GLY A 35 1.12 21.15 -9.23
CA GLY A 35 2.12 20.89 -8.18
C GLY A 35 1.52 20.32 -6.88
N LEU A 36 0.29 20.69 -6.55
CA LEU A 36 -0.40 20.23 -5.33
C LEU A 36 -0.78 18.74 -5.41
N ILE A 37 -0.97 18.20 -6.61
CA ILE A 37 -1.38 16.80 -6.80
C ILE A 37 -0.29 15.83 -6.35
N TYR A 38 0.98 16.23 -6.34
CA TYR A 38 2.05 15.36 -5.88
C TYR A 38 1.87 14.99 -4.41
N GLU A 39 1.61 15.97 -3.55
CA GLU A 39 1.42 15.72 -2.10
C GLU A 39 0.07 15.07 -1.82
N GLU A 40 -0.99 15.50 -2.51
CA GLU A 40 -2.32 14.88 -2.40
C GLU A 40 -2.29 13.39 -2.75
N THR A 41 -1.59 13.02 -3.83
CA THR A 41 -1.49 11.61 -4.26
C THR A 41 -0.73 10.77 -3.23
N LEU A 42 0.25 11.34 -2.53
CA LEU A 42 0.96 10.65 -1.46
C LEU A 42 0.03 10.40 -0.26
N GLY A 43 -0.77 11.39 0.14
CA GLY A 43 -1.75 11.22 1.22
C GLY A 43 -2.81 10.16 0.88
N VAL A 44 -3.35 10.17 -0.34
CA VAL A 44 -4.32 9.15 -0.79
C VAL A 44 -3.70 7.75 -0.80
N LEU A 45 -2.43 7.63 -1.22
CA LEU A 45 -1.74 6.36 -1.24
C LEU A 45 -1.45 5.83 0.17
N GLU A 46 -1.10 6.72 1.10
CA GLU A 46 -0.86 6.36 2.50
C GLU A 46 -2.13 5.79 3.13
N VAL A 47 -3.27 6.49 3.02
CA VAL A 47 -4.56 6.02 3.53
C VAL A 47 -4.95 4.68 2.90
N PHE A 48 -4.78 4.55 1.58
CA PHE A 48 -5.11 3.30 0.90
C PHE A 48 -4.28 2.10 1.41
N LEU A 49 -2.96 2.29 1.58
CA LEU A 49 -2.08 1.22 2.08
C LEU A 49 -2.37 0.93 3.55
N GLU A 50 -2.64 1.93 4.36
CA GLU A 50 -2.99 1.75 5.77
C GLU A 50 -4.24 0.88 5.92
N ASP A 51 -5.28 1.16 5.14
CA ASP A 51 -6.53 0.39 5.17
C ASP A 51 -6.32 -1.07 4.72
N VAL A 52 -5.65 -1.29 3.60
CA VAL A 52 -5.40 -2.66 3.09
C VAL A 52 -4.50 -3.46 4.05
N ILE A 53 -3.46 -2.84 4.60
CA ILE A 53 -2.53 -3.52 5.51
C ILE A 53 -3.23 -3.83 6.85
N ARG A 54 -4.06 -2.92 7.36
CA ARG A 54 -4.83 -3.16 8.60
C ARG A 54 -5.74 -4.38 8.48
N ASP A 55 -6.45 -4.49 7.35
CA ASP A 55 -7.31 -5.64 7.07
C ASP A 55 -6.48 -6.93 6.89
N ALA A 56 -5.35 -6.86 6.18
CA ALA A 56 -4.47 -8.01 5.97
C ALA A 56 -3.86 -8.52 7.28
N VAL A 57 -3.42 -7.62 8.17
CA VAL A 57 -2.91 -7.99 9.51
C VAL A 57 -4.02 -8.64 10.33
N THR A 58 -5.24 -8.11 10.28
CA THR A 58 -6.40 -8.72 10.96
C THR A 58 -6.63 -10.16 10.48
N CYS A 59 -6.47 -10.44 9.18
CA CYS A 59 -6.59 -11.78 8.62
C CYS A 59 -5.47 -12.73 9.11
N THR A 60 -4.24 -12.22 9.23
CA THR A 60 -3.12 -13.01 9.77
C THR A 60 -3.28 -13.35 11.24
N GLU A 61 -3.76 -12.39 12.03
CA GLU A 61 -4.02 -12.57 13.46
C GLU A 61 -5.14 -13.58 13.69
N HIS A 62 -6.21 -13.50 12.89
CA HIS A 62 -7.29 -14.48 12.90
C HIS A 62 -6.79 -15.90 12.61
N ALA A 63 -5.84 -16.03 11.68
CA ALA A 63 -5.20 -17.30 11.34
C ALA A 63 -4.07 -17.72 12.31
N LYS A 64 -3.81 -16.95 13.38
CA LYS A 64 -2.74 -17.18 14.38
C LYS A 64 -1.35 -17.32 13.75
N ARG A 65 -1.09 -16.62 12.64
CA ARG A 65 0.21 -16.60 11.95
C ARG A 65 0.92 -15.28 12.24
N MET A 66 2.25 -15.30 12.29
CA MET A 66 3.07 -14.09 12.44
C MET A 66 3.54 -13.49 11.11
N ILE A 67 3.28 -14.17 9.99
CA ILE A 67 3.75 -13.77 8.66
C ILE A 67 2.52 -13.47 7.81
N VAL A 68 2.48 -12.25 7.26
CA VAL A 68 1.49 -11.85 6.25
C VAL A 68 1.78 -12.60 4.95
N THR A 69 0.78 -13.35 4.49
CA THR A 69 0.85 -14.08 3.21
C THR A 69 0.09 -13.32 2.12
N ASP A 70 0.32 -13.71 0.87
CA ASP A 70 -0.41 -13.20 -0.30
C ASP A 70 -1.93 -13.43 -0.18
N ILE A 71 -2.35 -14.56 0.40
CA ILE A 71 -3.75 -14.89 0.65
C ILE A 71 -4.42 -13.84 1.56
N ASP A 72 -3.71 -13.37 2.59
CA ASP A 72 -4.26 -12.38 3.54
C ASP A 72 -4.48 -11.03 2.87
N VAL A 73 -3.57 -10.63 1.98
CA VAL A 73 -3.69 -9.40 1.20
C VAL A 73 -4.80 -9.51 0.16
N ILE A 74 -4.92 -10.65 -0.53
CA ILE A 74 -6.02 -10.90 -1.49
C ILE A 74 -7.36 -10.86 -0.77
N TYR A 75 -7.45 -11.44 0.42
CA TYR A 75 -8.68 -11.44 1.21
C TYR A 75 -9.06 -10.03 1.67
N ALA A 76 -8.10 -9.24 2.18
CA ALA A 76 -8.29 -7.84 2.54
C ALA A 76 -8.78 -7.01 1.34
N LEU A 77 -8.15 -7.17 0.18
CA LEU A 77 -8.54 -6.48 -1.06
C LEU A 77 -9.93 -6.91 -1.54
N ARG A 78 -10.29 -8.19 -1.37
CA ARG A 78 -11.62 -8.70 -1.70
C ARG A 78 -12.70 -8.10 -0.79
N LEU A 79 -12.42 -7.90 0.50
CA LEU A 79 -13.35 -7.27 1.44
C LEU A 79 -13.68 -5.83 1.03
N GLN A 80 -12.70 -5.11 0.48
CA GLN A 80 -12.86 -3.74 -0.02
C GLN A 80 -13.44 -3.67 -1.46
N GLY A 81 -13.85 -4.79 -2.04
CA GLY A 81 -14.38 -4.85 -3.41
C GLY A 81 -13.34 -4.69 -4.52
N ARG A 82 -12.05 -4.82 -4.20
CA ARG A 82 -10.91 -4.65 -5.12
C ARG A 82 -10.23 -5.99 -5.42
N THR A 83 -10.94 -6.91 -6.07
CA THR A 83 -10.40 -8.26 -6.33
C THR A 83 -9.15 -8.21 -7.23
N LEU A 84 -8.04 -8.74 -6.71
CA LEU A 84 -6.77 -8.83 -7.41
C LEU A 84 -6.55 -10.26 -7.92
N TYR A 85 -6.33 -10.42 -9.21
CA TYR A 85 -6.07 -11.70 -9.88
C TYR A 85 -4.58 -11.94 -10.11
N GLY A 86 -4.17 -13.20 -10.23
CA GLY A 86 -2.79 -13.58 -10.54
C GLY A 86 -1.88 -13.77 -9.32
N PHE A 87 -2.46 -13.79 -8.12
CA PHE A 87 -1.80 -14.08 -6.85
C PHE A 87 -2.60 -15.20 -6.17
N GLY A 88 -1.93 -16.22 -5.64
CA GLY A 88 -2.54 -17.47 -5.19
C GLY A 88 -1.85 -18.67 -5.85
N VAL A 89 -0.76 -19.11 -5.22
CA VAL A 89 -0.11 -20.40 -5.51
C VAL A 89 -0.76 -21.49 -4.68
#